data_AF-A0A920BGZ3-F1
#
_entry.id   AF-A0A920BGZ3-F1
#
_cell.length_a   1.000
_cell.length_b   1.000
_cell.length_c   1.000
_cell.angle_alpha   90.00
_cell.angle_beta   90.00
_cell.angle_gamma   90.00
#
_symmetry.space_group_name_H-M   'P 1'
#
loop_
_entity.id
_entity.type
_entity.pdbx_description
1 polymer ?
#
loop_
_entity_poly.entity_id
_entity_poly.type
_entity_poly.pdbx_seq_one_letter_code
_entity_poly.pdbx_strand_id
1 'polypeptide(L)'
;MKLLTVRKLIVELFGVEFMHIQDPAQKAWIQERIEAIGNQTDFTVKGKMAIYERLVDADEFGRYLHKKFPGTKRFGLDGGEAIIPALEQILKGKSAWFEEVVVGMAHRGRLNVLHNVLQKPFRAIISEFYGNSANPEDAGGSGDVKYHMGASADRVFDDANVHLSLAPNPSHLEIVDPVVVGRVRAKQQQRGDNERTRCLVFCCTEMLLLPVRVLWVKLLLSRRYVATGLVERSIYS
;
A
#
# COMPACT_ATOMS: atom_id res chain seq x y z
N MET A 1 -20.42 28.95 17.74
CA MET A 1 -19.04 28.67 17.27
C MET A 1 -18.70 27.19 17.11
N LYS A 2 -19.15 26.24 17.97
CA LYS A 2 -18.79 24.80 17.86
C LYS A 2 -19.33 24.04 16.63
N LEU A 3 -20.53 24.37 16.13
CA LEU A 3 -21.18 23.63 15.02
C LEU A 3 -20.49 23.81 13.65
N LEU A 4 -19.91 24.98 13.38
CA LEU A 4 -19.20 25.24 12.12
C LEU A 4 -17.87 24.49 12.04
N THR A 5 -17.16 24.35 13.18
CA THR A 5 -15.92 23.57 13.28
C THR A 5 -16.19 22.08 13.05
N VAL A 6 -17.22 21.52 13.69
CA VAL A 6 -17.60 20.11 13.53
C VAL A 6 -18.01 19.79 12.09
N ARG A 7 -18.76 20.68 11.44
CA ARG A 7 -19.20 20.48 10.04
C ARG A 7 -18.02 20.51 9.05
N LYS A 8 -17.03 21.40 9.24
CA LYS A 8 -15.80 21.41 8.43
C LYS A 8 -14.96 20.15 8.62
N LEU A 9 -14.86 19.65 9.84
CA LEU A 9 -14.06 18.47 10.17
C LEU A 9 -14.64 17.17 9.57
N ILE A 10 -15.97 17.08 9.40
CA ILE A 10 -16.66 15.81 9.11
C ILE A 10 -17.35 15.79 7.72
N VAL A 11 -17.67 16.94 7.13
CA VAL A 11 -18.58 17.06 5.95
C VAL A 11 -17.88 17.61 4.70
N GLU A 12 -16.55 17.78 4.71
CA GLU A 12 -15.77 18.16 3.52
C GLU A 12 -15.27 16.93 2.73
N LEU A 13 -14.16 17.06 1.99
CA LEU A 13 -13.61 16.03 1.08
C LEU A 13 -13.20 14.71 1.78
N PHE A 14 -13.02 14.72 3.10
CA PHE A 14 -12.51 13.61 3.89
C PHE A 14 -13.47 13.27 5.04
N GLY A 15 -14.00 12.05 5.04
CA GLY A 15 -14.74 11.48 6.16
C GLY A 15 -13.81 10.64 7.04
N VAL A 16 -13.85 10.86 8.36
CA VAL A 16 -13.06 10.07 9.31
C VAL A 16 -13.98 9.32 10.27
N GLU A 17 -13.95 7.99 10.22
CA GLU A 17 -14.77 7.12 11.05
C GLU A 17 -13.92 6.47 12.16
N PHE A 18 -14.07 6.95 13.40
CA PHE A 18 -13.29 6.44 14.53
C PHE A 18 -14.12 6.21 15.81
N MET A 19 -15.38 6.66 15.84
CA MET A 19 -16.25 6.58 17.03
C MET A 19 -16.58 5.14 17.45
N HIS A 20 -16.41 4.17 16.55
CA HIS A 20 -16.59 2.74 16.83
C HIS A 20 -15.42 2.10 17.61
N ILE A 21 -14.29 2.80 17.75
CA ILE A 21 -13.13 2.35 18.52
C ILE A 21 -13.50 2.29 20.00
N GLN A 22 -13.13 1.19 20.66
CA GLN A 22 -13.50 0.96 22.06
C GLN A 22 -12.59 1.72 23.03
N ASP A 23 -11.28 1.71 22.76
CA ASP A 23 -10.27 2.36 23.59
C ASP A 23 -10.44 3.91 23.60
N PRO A 24 -10.71 4.51 24.78
CA PRO A 24 -10.83 5.96 24.92
C PRO A 24 -9.55 6.71 24.55
N ALA A 25 -8.37 6.18 24.84
CA ALA A 25 -7.09 6.83 24.55
C ALA A 25 -6.86 6.92 23.04
N GLN A 26 -7.12 5.84 22.31
CA GLN A 26 -7.05 5.82 20.84
C GLN A 26 -8.04 6.81 20.21
N LYS A 27 -9.29 6.87 20.71
CA LYS A 27 -10.29 7.84 20.24
C LYS A 27 -9.84 9.28 20.46
N ALA A 28 -9.39 9.59 21.67
CA ALA A 28 -8.93 10.94 22.02
C ALA A 28 -7.74 11.35 21.14
N TRP A 29 -6.78 10.44 20.92
CA TRP A 29 -5.62 10.69 20.07
C TRP A 29 -5.99 10.97 18.61
N ILE A 30 -6.94 10.21 18.04
CA ILE A 30 -7.44 10.47 16.68
C ILE A 30 -8.16 11.82 16.62
N GLN A 31 -9.03 12.09 17.61
CA GLN A 31 -9.80 13.33 17.67
C GLN A 31 -8.88 14.56 17.75
N GLU A 32 -7.90 14.55 18.65
CA GLU A 32 -6.94 15.64 18.83
C GLU A 32 -6.18 15.91 17.52
N ARG A 33 -5.69 14.88 16.83
CA ARG A 33 -4.96 15.05 15.57
C ARG A 33 -5.81 15.63 14.44
N ILE A 34 -7.07 15.22 14.34
CA ILE A 34 -7.98 15.73 13.31
C ILE A 34 -8.34 17.19 13.61
N GLU A 35 -8.65 17.49 14.87
CA GLU A 35 -9.04 18.84 15.31
C GLU A 35 -7.88 19.84 15.24
N ALA A 36 -6.66 19.43 15.59
CA ALA A 36 -5.48 20.30 15.64
C ALA A 36 -5.16 20.96 14.30
N ILE A 37 -5.34 20.23 13.18
CA ILE A 37 -5.10 20.74 11.83
C ILE A 37 -6.38 21.14 11.09
N GLY A 38 -7.53 21.13 11.77
CA GLY A 38 -8.81 21.40 11.12
C GLY A 38 -9.17 20.40 10.01
N ASN A 39 -8.64 19.17 10.07
CA ASN A 39 -8.67 18.18 8.99
C ASN A 39 -8.11 18.68 7.64
N GLN A 40 -7.19 19.65 7.65
CA GLN A 40 -6.55 20.19 6.46
C GLN A 40 -5.02 20.12 6.62
N THR A 41 -4.33 19.58 5.60
CA THR A 41 -2.86 19.55 5.58
C THR A 41 -2.33 20.60 4.63
N ASP A 42 -1.50 21.50 5.13
CA ASP A 42 -0.80 22.48 4.31
C ASP A 42 0.45 21.86 3.68
N PHE A 43 0.41 21.65 2.37
CA PHE A 43 1.56 21.20 1.60
C PHE A 43 2.39 22.38 1.11
N THR A 44 3.71 22.26 1.24
CA THR A 44 4.65 23.17 0.57
C THR A 44 4.48 23.11 -0.94
N VAL A 45 4.89 24.17 -1.65
CA VAL A 45 4.85 24.20 -3.14
C VAL A 45 5.60 23.00 -3.72
N LYS A 46 6.79 22.67 -3.17
CA LYS A 46 7.56 21.49 -3.57
C LYS A 46 6.82 20.18 -3.30
N GLY A 47 6.13 20.06 -2.16
CA GLY A 47 5.32 18.88 -1.84
C GLY A 47 4.16 18.69 -2.81
N LYS A 48 3.45 19.77 -3.17
CA LYS A 48 2.37 19.73 -4.17
C LYS A 48 2.89 19.31 -5.54
N MET A 49 4.06 19.81 -5.95
CA MET A 49 4.67 19.42 -7.22
C MET A 49 5.12 17.97 -7.24
N ALA A 50 5.73 17.48 -6.17
CA ALA A 50 6.09 16.07 -6.07
C ALA A 50 4.87 15.13 -6.13
N ILE A 51 3.75 15.52 -5.49
CA ILE A 51 2.49 14.75 -5.60
C ILE A 51 1.97 14.76 -7.04
N TYR A 52 1.97 15.93 -7.69
CA TYR A 52 1.51 16.07 -9.08
C TYR A 52 2.36 15.23 -10.05
N GLU A 53 3.68 15.28 -9.94
CA GLU A 53 4.60 14.47 -10.77
C GLU A 53 4.26 12.98 -10.66
N ARG A 54 4.02 12.47 -9.44
CA ARG A 54 3.65 11.06 -9.25
C ARG A 54 2.27 10.70 -9.78
N LEU A 55 1.32 11.64 -9.80
CA LEU A 55 0.04 11.44 -10.47
C LEU A 55 0.23 11.35 -11.99
N VAL A 56 1.05 12.23 -12.56
CA VAL A 56 1.36 12.22 -14.00
C VAL A 56 2.07 10.93 -14.39
N ASP A 57 3.08 10.49 -13.62
CA ASP A 57 3.79 9.23 -13.86
C ASP A 57 2.83 8.02 -13.83
N ALA A 58 1.86 8.03 -12.91
CA ALA A 58 0.85 6.98 -12.81
C ALA A 58 -0.09 6.97 -14.03
N ASP A 59 -0.58 8.13 -14.46
CA ASP A 59 -1.46 8.25 -15.64
C ASP A 59 -0.73 7.90 -16.94
N GLU A 60 0.43 8.51 -17.18
CA GLU A 60 1.21 8.32 -18.40
C GLU A 60 1.64 6.87 -18.59
N PHE A 61 2.03 6.17 -17.52
CA PHE A 61 2.32 4.74 -17.59
C PHE A 61 1.11 3.93 -18.07
N GLY A 62 -0.08 4.21 -17.53
CA GLY A 62 -1.32 3.57 -17.95
C GLY A 62 -1.67 3.85 -19.42
N ARG A 63 -1.54 5.12 -19.83
CA ARG A 63 -1.79 5.58 -21.21
C ARG A 63 -0.82 4.99 -22.21
N TYR A 64 0.46 4.91 -21.86
CA TYR A 64 1.48 4.26 -22.68
C TYR A 64 1.11 2.80 -22.95
N LEU A 65 0.81 2.03 -21.90
CA LEU A 65 0.43 0.62 -22.05
C LEU A 65 -0.84 0.46 -22.88
N HIS A 66 -1.81 1.35 -22.71
CA HIS A 66 -3.03 1.34 -23.50
C HIS A 66 -2.76 1.58 -25.00
N LYS A 67 -1.92 2.57 -25.33
CA LYS A 67 -1.57 2.91 -26.71
C LYS A 67 -0.70 1.83 -27.38
N LYS A 68 0.28 1.27 -26.65
CA LYS A 68 1.26 0.32 -27.20
C LYS A 68 0.71 -1.10 -27.32
N PHE A 69 -0.16 -1.52 -26.41
CA PHE A 69 -0.72 -2.88 -26.35
C PHE A 69 -2.25 -2.87 -26.39
N PRO A 70 -2.85 -2.43 -27.52
CA PRO A 70 -4.30 -2.41 -27.65
C PRO A 70 -4.89 -3.81 -27.46
N GLY A 71 -6.03 -3.90 -26.77
CA GLY A 71 -6.72 -5.17 -26.49
C GLY A 71 -6.08 -6.05 -25.41
N THR A 72 -4.89 -5.72 -24.90
CA THR A 72 -4.26 -6.50 -23.83
C THR A 72 -4.85 -6.13 -22.46
N LYS A 73 -5.30 -7.14 -21.70
CA LYS A 73 -5.77 -6.94 -20.32
C LYS A 73 -4.61 -6.49 -19.42
N ARG A 74 -4.80 -5.35 -18.76
CA ARG A 74 -3.78 -4.70 -17.91
C ARG A 74 -4.26 -4.31 -16.51
N PHE A 75 -5.57 -4.34 -16.28
CA PHE A 75 -6.18 -3.93 -15.00
C PHE A 75 -5.65 -2.58 -14.51
N GLY A 76 -5.82 -1.56 -15.35
CA GLY A 76 -5.28 -0.20 -15.13
C GLY A 76 -5.73 0.42 -13.80
N LEU A 77 -5.04 1.49 -13.43
CA LEU A 77 -5.31 2.29 -12.24
C LEU A 77 -6.17 3.53 -12.58
N ASP A 78 -6.90 3.48 -13.70
CA ASP A 78 -7.66 4.62 -14.19
C ASP A 78 -8.71 5.06 -13.15
N GLY A 79 -8.62 6.32 -12.71
CA GLY A 79 -9.42 6.94 -11.64
C GLY A 79 -8.98 6.62 -10.21
N GLY A 80 -7.90 5.87 -10.03
CA GLY A 80 -7.32 5.49 -8.73
C GLY A 80 -5.86 5.90 -8.56
N GLU A 81 -5.36 6.81 -9.39
CA GLU A 81 -3.94 7.19 -9.52
C GLU A 81 -3.37 7.71 -8.20
N ALA A 82 -4.21 8.31 -7.36
CA ALA A 82 -3.85 8.84 -6.04
C ALA A 82 -3.23 7.81 -5.10
N ILE A 83 -3.39 6.49 -5.34
CA ILE A 83 -2.71 5.47 -4.54
C ILE A 83 -1.18 5.54 -4.66
N ILE A 84 -0.64 5.96 -5.81
CA ILE A 84 0.80 6.04 -6.05
C ILE A 84 1.46 7.12 -5.18
N PRO A 85 1.03 8.40 -5.21
CA PRO A 85 1.57 9.39 -4.29
C PRO A 85 1.24 9.05 -2.83
N ALA A 86 0.09 8.46 -2.52
CA ALA A 86 -0.23 8.07 -1.14
C ALA A 86 0.76 7.03 -0.59
N LEU A 87 1.06 5.98 -1.37
CA LEU A 87 2.05 4.97 -1.01
C LEU A 87 3.45 5.59 -0.86
N GLU A 88 3.86 6.45 -1.79
CA GLU A 88 5.16 7.10 -1.70
C GLU A 88 5.28 7.98 -0.44
N GLN A 89 4.22 8.70 -0.07
CA GLN A 89 4.20 9.51 1.16
C GLN A 89 4.26 8.66 2.42
N ILE A 90 3.57 7.50 2.47
CA ILE A 90 3.66 6.56 3.60
C ILE A 90 5.08 6.03 3.72
N LEU A 91 5.68 5.61 2.61
CA LEU A 91 7.02 5.04 2.59
C LEU A 91 8.07 6.08 3.00
N LYS A 92 7.99 7.28 2.45
CA LYS A 92 8.93 8.37 2.75
C LYS A 92 8.75 8.92 4.17
N GLY A 93 7.51 9.19 4.58
CA GLY A 93 7.22 9.88 5.85
C GLY A 93 7.52 9.05 7.10
N LYS A 94 7.74 7.74 6.94
CA LYS A 94 7.97 6.79 8.03
C LYS A 94 9.14 5.83 7.76
N SER A 95 9.99 6.12 6.78
CA SER A 95 11.09 5.25 6.36
C SER A 95 12.05 4.86 7.50
N ALA A 96 12.29 5.75 8.46
CA ALA A 96 13.13 5.47 9.63
C ALA A 96 12.47 4.54 10.68
N TRP A 97 11.17 4.25 10.54
CA TRP A 97 10.39 3.54 11.56
C TRP A 97 10.29 2.05 11.28
N PHE A 98 10.55 1.62 10.04
CA PHE A 98 10.46 0.23 9.61
C PHE A 98 11.59 -0.11 8.63
N GLU A 99 11.96 -1.38 8.61
CA GLU A 99 12.99 -1.94 7.73
C GLU A 99 12.37 -2.60 6.49
N GLU A 100 11.13 -3.08 6.58
CA GLU A 100 10.50 -3.83 5.51
C GLU A 100 8.99 -3.59 5.42
N VAL A 101 8.47 -3.49 4.19
CA VAL A 101 7.04 -3.49 3.89
C VAL A 101 6.71 -4.64 2.93
N VAL A 102 5.80 -5.51 3.36
CA VAL A 102 5.26 -6.59 2.53
C VAL A 102 3.87 -6.19 2.04
N VAL A 103 3.72 -6.13 0.73
CA VAL A 103 2.50 -5.73 0.04
C VAL A 103 1.74 -6.96 -0.45
N GLY A 104 0.46 -7.05 -0.13
CA GLY A 104 -0.52 -7.90 -0.80
C GLY A 104 -1.47 -7.02 -1.59
N MET A 105 -1.65 -7.27 -2.89
CA MET A 105 -2.60 -6.50 -3.69
C MET A 105 -3.25 -7.34 -4.77
N ALA A 106 -4.45 -6.94 -5.19
CA ALA A 106 -5.14 -7.52 -6.33
C ALA A 106 -4.54 -7.05 -7.67
N HIS A 107 -5.20 -7.38 -8.80
CA HIS A 107 -4.71 -7.03 -10.14
C HIS A 107 -4.79 -5.53 -10.45
N ARG A 108 -5.69 -4.76 -9.81
CA ARG A 108 -5.95 -3.36 -10.17
C ARG A 108 -4.77 -2.46 -9.80
N GLY A 109 -4.23 -1.76 -10.80
CA GLY A 109 -3.08 -0.88 -10.63
C GLY A 109 -1.78 -1.59 -10.24
N ARG A 110 -1.73 -2.93 -10.25
CA ARG A 110 -0.53 -3.69 -9.84
C ARG A 110 0.69 -3.39 -10.67
N LEU A 111 0.54 -3.29 -12.00
CA LEU A 111 1.63 -2.91 -12.88
C LEU A 111 2.13 -1.49 -12.59
N ASN A 112 1.22 -0.60 -12.16
CA ASN A 112 1.54 0.77 -11.80
C ASN A 112 2.34 0.81 -10.48
N VAL A 113 1.91 0.05 -9.47
CA VAL A 113 2.66 -0.11 -8.20
C VAL A 113 4.03 -0.76 -8.43
N LEU A 114 4.10 -1.80 -9.26
CA LEU A 114 5.37 -2.43 -9.63
C LEU A 114 6.34 -1.43 -10.27
N HIS A 115 5.85 -0.59 -11.18
CA HIS A 115 6.67 0.40 -11.88
C HIS A 115 7.05 1.58 -10.98
N ASN A 116 6.05 2.26 -10.42
CA ASN A 116 6.22 3.56 -9.75
C ASN A 116 6.62 3.45 -8.28
N VAL A 117 6.27 2.36 -7.58
CA VAL A 117 6.58 2.18 -6.15
C VAL A 117 7.75 1.24 -5.96
N LEU A 118 7.71 0.05 -6.56
CA LEU A 118 8.79 -0.96 -6.44
C LEU A 118 9.93 -0.74 -7.43
N GLN A 119 9.84 0.27 -8.32
CA GLN A 119 10.87 0.60 -9.31
C GLN A 119 11.27 -0.60 -10.19
N LYS A 120 10.32 -1.51 -10.47
CA LYS A 120 10.56 -2.61 -11.41
C LYS A 120 10.95 -2.00 -12.76
N PRO A 121 12.08 -2.41 -13.36
CA PRO A 121 12.56 -1.83 -14.60
C PRO A 121 11.49 -1.86 -15.69
N PHE A 122 11.25 -0.73 -16.33
CA PHE A 122 10.26 -0.61 -17.39
C PHE A 122 10.46 -1.66 -18.49
N ARG A 123 11.72 -1.89 -18.89
CA ARG A 123 12.10 -2.93 -19.87
C ARG A 123 11.62 -4.33 -19.46
N ALA A 124 11.72 -4.68 -18.17
CA ALA A 124 11.28 -5.97 -17.67
C ALA A 124 9.75 -6.12 -17.79
N ILE A 125 9.00 -5.07 -17.41
CA ILE A 125 7.54 -5.05 -17.57
C ILE A 125 7.16 -5.20 -19.03
N ILE A 126 7.78 -4.43 -19.93
CA ILE A 126 7.49 -4.48 -21.36
C ILE A 126 7.84 -5.85 -21.97
N SER A 127 8.91 -6.51 -21.51
CA SER A 127 9.27 -7.86 -21.93
C SER A 127 8.13 -8.87 -21.65
N GLU A 128 7.48 -8.76 -20.49
CA GLU A 128 6.31 -9.58 -20.12
C GLU A 128 5.07 -9.28 -20.98
N PHE A 129 4.98 -8.09 -21.57
CA PHE A 129 3.94 -7.79 -22.55
C PHE A 129 4.21 -8.44 -23.92
N TYR A 130 5.47 -8.72 -24.25
CA TYR A 130 5.84 -9.47 -25.46
C TYR A 130 5.79 -11.00 -25.27
N GLY A 131 5.47 -11.49 -24.07
CA GLY A 131 5.32 -12.92 -23.77
C GLY A 131 6.61 -13.58 -23.28
N ASN A 132 7.68 -12.82 -23.05
CA ASN A 132 8.90 -13.37 -22.45
C ASN A 132 8.68 -13.66 -20.96
N SER A 133 9.23 -14.78 -20.52
CA SER A 133 9.26 -15.15 -19.10
C SER A 133 10.02 -14.12 -18.28
N ALA A 134 9.51 -13.81 -17.08
CA ALA A 134 10.20 -12.95 -16.11
C ALA A 134 11.48 -13.62 -15.54
N ASN A 135 11.56 -14.96 -15.64
CA ASN A 135 12.69 -15.77 -15.20
C ASN A 135 13.44 -16.37 -16.41
N PRO A 136 14.74 -16.70 -16.27
CA PRO A 136 15.47 -17.50 -17.24
C PRO A 136 14.73 -18.81 -17.55
N GLU A 137 14.78 -19.30 -18.80
CA GLU A 137 14.09 -20.55 -19.22
C GLU A 137 14.48 -21.75 -18.34
N ASP A 138 15.70 -21.75 -17.79
CA ASP A 138 16.24 -22.78 -16.89
C ASP A 138 15.63 -22.80 -15.48
N ALA A 139 14.83 -21.78 -15.11
CA ALA A 139 14.26 -21.66 -13.77
C ALA A 139 13.04 -22.57 -13.52
N GLY A 140 12.58 -23.34 -14.52
CA GLY A 140 11.60 -24.42 -14.36
C GLY A 140 10.20 -23.99 -13.89
N GLY A 141 9.88 -22.69 -13.89
CA GLY A 141 8.57 -22.18 -13.47
C GLY A 141 7.54 -22.29 -14.59
N SER A 142 6.34 -22.79 -14.29
CA SER A 142 5.21 -22.85 -15.25
C SER A 142 4.70 -21.49 -15.73
N GLY A 143 5.33 -20.39 -15.29
CA GLY A 143 4.85 -19.02 -15.46
C GLY A 143 3.55 -18.75 -14.70
N ASP A 144 3.27 -17.47 -14.46
CA ASP A 144 1.93 -16.97 -14.14
C ASP A 144 1.74 -15.68 -14.96
N VAL A 145 0.51 -15.19 -15.06
CA VAL A 145 0.24 -13.95 -15.78
C VAL A 145 0.93 -12.76 -15.09
N LYS A 146 1.40 -11.79 -15.89
CA LYS A 146 2.18 -10.61 -15.45
C LYS A 146 1.63 -9.83 -14.24
N TYR A 147 0.33 -9.86 -14.03
CA TYR A 147 -0.35 -9.20 -12.90
C TYR A 147 -0.56 -10.11 -11.67
N HIS A 148 0.07 -11.29 -11.63
CA HIS A 148 0.18 -12.16 -10.44
C HIS A 148 1.61 -12.29 -9.92
N MET A 149 2.60 -11.90 -10.74
CA MET A 149 4.00 -12.02 -10.37
C MET A 149 4.34 -11.10 -9.19
N GLY A 150 5.06 -11.66 -8.22
CA GLY A 150 5.66 -10.90 -7.13
C GLY A 150 6.90 -10.15 -7.59
N ALA A 151 7.36 -9.21 -6.78
CA ALA A 151 8.63 -8.52 -6.97
C ALA A 151 9.20 -8.12 -5.62
N SER A 152 10.50 -7.87 -5.55
CA SER A 152 11.12 -7.30 -4.36
C SER A 152 12.17 -6.28 -4.80
N ALA A 153 12.29 -5.20 -4.03
CA ALA A 153 13.21 -4.11 -4.31
C ALA A 153 13.59 -3.42 -3.00
N ASP A 154 14.85 -3.04 -2.88
CA ASP A 154 15.32 -2.18 -1.81
C ASP A 154 15.26 -0.73 -2.28
N ARG A 155 14.72 0.15 -1.44
CA ARG A 155 14.62 1.59 -1.72
C ARG A 155 15.20 2.40 -0.58
N VAL A 156 15.96 3.43 -0.94
CA VAL A 156 16.53 4.38 0.02
C VAL A 156 15.64 5.63 0.10
N PHE A 157 15.24 5.98 1.31
CA PHE A 157 14.43 7.15 1.63
C PHE A 157 15.09 7.93 2.77
N ASP A 158 15.59 9.14 2.49
CA ASP A 158 16.21 10.02 3.50
C ASP A 158 17.21 9.25 4.40
N ASP A 159 18.15 8.52 3.76
CA ASP A 159 19.19 7.64 4.33
C ASP A 159 18.72 6.34 5.00
N ALA A 160 17.42 6.08 5.09
CA ALA A 160 16.88 4.79 5.53
C ALA A 160 16.70 3.83 4.34
N ASN A 161 17.21 2.60 4.46
CA ASN A 161 16.97 1.55 3.48
C ASN A 161 15.73 0.73 3.88
N VAL A 162 14.75 0.67 2.99
CA VAL A 162 13.48 -0.04 3.16
C VAL A 162 13.40 -1.15 2.12
N HIS A 163 13.26 -2.39 2.60
CA HIS A 163 12.95 -3.53 1.74
C HIS A 163 11.46 -3.54 1.40
N LEU A 164 11.11 -3.51 0.12
CA LEU A 164 9.74 -3.63 -0.37
C LEU A 164 9.57 -4.99 -1.04
N SER A 165 8.55 -5.74 -0.64
CA SER A 165 8.20 -6.98 -1.33
C SER A 165 6.71 -7.04 -1.67
N LEU A 166 6.40 -7.33 -2.92
CA LEU A 166 5.05 -7.59 -3.39
C LEU A 166 4.85 -9.09 -3.52
N ALA A 167 3.88 -9.63 -2.78
CA ALA A 167 3.61 -11.06 -2.79
C ALA A 167 2.97 -11.51 -4.12
N PRO A 168 3.39 -12.66 -4.68
CA PRO A 168 2.65 -13.29 -5.76
C PRO A 168 1.27 -13.74 -5.25
N ASN A 169 0.26 -13.71 -6.12
CA ASN A 169 -1.11 -14.07 -5.75
C ASN A 169 -1.86 -14.70 -6.93
N PRO A 170 -2.73 -15.69 -6.69
CA PRO A 170 -3.64 -16.18 -7.72
C PRO A 170 -4.73 -15.13 -8.04
N SER A 171 -5.55 -15.41 -9.06
CA SER A 171 -6.73 -14.61 -9.40
C SER A 171 -7.79 -14.55 -8.28
N HIS A 172 -7.74 -15.47 -7.32
CA HIS A 172 -8.69 -15.51 -6.19
C HIS A 172 -8.43 -14.32 -5.27
N LEU A 173 -9.33 -13.34 -5.31
CA LEU A 173 -9.21 -12.10 -4.53
C LEU A 173 -9.15 -12.38 -3.03
N GLU A 174 -8.51 -11.48 -2.29
CA GLU A 174 -8.33 -11.51 -0.82
C GLU A 174 -7.50 -12.67 -0.24
N ILE A 175 -7.25 -13.76 -0.98
CA ILE A 175 -6.55 -14.93 -0.41
C ILE A 175 -5.08 -14.64 -0.09
N VAL A 176 -4.49 -13.63 -0.71
CA VAL A 176 -3.10 -13.20 -0.47
C VAL A 176 -2.93 -12.51 0.88
N ASP A 177 -3.99 -11.92 1.44
CA ASP A 177 -3.90 -11.14 2.66
C ASP A 177 -3.43 -11.96 3.88
N PRO A 178 -4.05 -13.09 4.25
CA PRO A 178 -3.55 -13.91 5.34
C PRO A 178 -2.14 -14.45 5.06
N VAL A 179 -1.77 -14.67 3.79
CA VAL A 179 -0.43 -15.13 3.40
C VAL A 179 0.61 -14.04 3.70
N VAL A 180 0.32 -12.79 3.34
CA VAL A 180 1.20 -11.65 3.60
C VAL A 180 1.31 -11.36 5.09
N VAL A 181 0.19 -11.38 5.82
CA VAL A 181 0.15 -11.26 7.29
C VAL A 181 1.02 -12.35 7.94
N GLY A 182 0.86 -13.61 7.53
CA GLY A 182 1.64 -14.73 8.04
C GLY A 182 3.14 -14.59 7.72
N ARG A 183 3.48 -14.13 6.51
CA ARG A 183 4.87 -13.85 6.10
C ARG A 183 5.50 -12.78 6.97
N VAL A 184 4.81 -11.66 7.20
CA VAL A 184 5.32 -10.60 8.10
C VAL A 184 5.46 -11.11 9.52
N ARG A 185 4.50 -11.89 10.01
CA ARG A 185 4.58 -12.48 11.35
C ARG A 185 5.82 -13.37 11.51
N ALA A 186 6.11 -14.21 10.52
CA ALA A 186 7.31 -15.04 10.51
C ALA A 186 8.59 -14.20 10.52
N LYS A 187 8.66 -13.14 9.72
CA LYS A 187 9.80 -12.20 9.68
C LYS A 187 10.01 -11.49 11.01
N GLN A 188 8.94 -10.98 11.62
CA GLN A 188 8.98 -10.35 12.94
C GLN A 188 9.55 -11.32 13.99
N GLN A 189 9.10 -12.58 13.98
CA GLN A 189 9.62 -13.61 14.89
C GLN A 189 11.11 -13.91 14.64
N GLN A 190 11.53 -14.06 13.39
CA GLN A 190 12.93 -14.30 13.04
C GLN A 190 13.86 -13.15 13.45
N ARG A 191 13.35 -11.91 13.44
CA ARG A 191 14.11 -10.70 13.82
C ARG A 191 14.02 -10.37 15.31
N GLY A 192 13.25 -11.11 16.10
CA GLY A 192 12.97 -10.75 17.49
C GLY A 192 12.22 -9.43 17.63
N ASP A 193 11.46 -9.01 16.61
CA ASP A 193 10.64 -7.78 16.61
C ASP A 193 9.36 -7.99 17.44
N ASN A 194 9.53 -8.03 18.76
CA ASN A 194 8.44 -8.25 19.71
C ASN A 194 7.43 -7.09 19.71
N GLU A 195 7.91 -5.88 19.44
CA GLU A 195 7.08 -4.67 19.32
C GLU A 195 6.34 -4.60 17.98
N ARG A 196 6.73 -5.40 16.98
CA ARG A 196 6.07 -5.49 15.66
C ARG A 196 6.10 -4.16 14.91
N THR A 197 7.22 -3.45 14.97
CA THR A 197 7.37 -2.12 14.35
C THR A 197 8.23 -2.15 13.10
N ARG A 198 9.09 -3.17 12.93
CA ARG A 198 10.14 -3.19 11.90
C ARG A 198 9.67 -3.76 10.57
N CYS A 199 8.69 -4.66 10.58
CA CYS A 199 8.10 -5.23 9.37
C CYS A 199 6.61 -4.93 9.30
N LEU A 200 6.18 -4.28 8.22
CA LEU A 200 4.80 -3.84 8.00
C LEU A 200 4.10 -4.66 6.92
N VAL A 201 2.78 -4.76 7.06
CA VAL A 201 1.87 -5.32 6.05
C VAL A 201 1.11 -4.18 5.40
N PHE A 202 1.04 -4.17 4.08
CA PHE A 202 0.11 -3.34 3.33
C PHE A 202 -0.77 -4.20 2.42
N CYS A 203 -2.08 -4.23 2.68
CA CYS A 203 -3.03 -5.02 1.90
C CYS A 203 -3.94 -4.08 1.09
N CYS A 204 -3.83 -4.12 -0.24
CA CYS A 204 -4.63 -3.36 -1.20
C CYS A 204 -5.39 -4.32 -2.14
N THR A 205 -6.24 -5.13 -1.54
CA THR A 205 -7.12 -6.09 -2.23
C THR A 205 -8.58 -5.60 -2.23
N GLU A 206 -8.93 -4.76 -1.26
CA GLU A 206 -10.28 -4.26 -1.01
C GLU A 206 -10.73 -3.19 -2.03
N MET A 207 -11.27 -3.64 -3.16
CA MET A 207 -12.23 -2.83 -3.95
C MET A 207 -13.64 -3.44 -4.00
N LEU A 208 -13.87 -4.59 -3.37
CA LEU A 208 -15.19 -5.25 -3.30
C LEU A 208 -15.51 -5.60 -1.84
N LEU A 209 -16.35 -4.78 -1.20
CA LEU A 209 -16.80 -4.91 0.21
C LEU A 209 -17.79 -6.08 0.47
N LEU A 210 -17.81 -7.14 -0.35
CA LEU A 210 -18.84 -8.19 -0.29
C LEU A 210 -18.25 -9.61 -0.31
N PRO A 211 -18.99 -10.61 0.20
CA PRO A 211 -18.71 -11.38 1.41
C PRO A 211 -17.60 -12.43 1.22
N VAL A 212 -16.35 -12.03 1.04
CA VAL A 212 -15.25 -13.00 1.05
C VAL A 212 -14.93 -13.34 2.51
N ARG A 213 -15.21 -14.58 2.94
CA ARG A 213 -14.95 -15.07 4.32
C ARG A 213 -13.51 -14.84 4.80
N VAL A 214 -12.56 -14.76 3.87
CA VAL A 214 -11.15 -14.50 4.17
C VAL A 214 -10.93 -13.10 4.76
N LEU A 215 -11.79 -12.13 4.46
CA LEU A 215 -11.72 -10.78 5.03
C LEU A 215 -11.87 -10.78 6.55
N TRP A 216 -12.80 -11.58 7.07
CA TRP A 216 -12.98 -11.74 8.52
C TRP A 216 -11.76 -12.38 9.18
N VAL A 217 -11.11 -13.33 8.49
CA VAL A 217 -9.87 -13.95 8.96
C VAL A 217 -8.74 -12.92 9.00
N LYS A 218 -8.58 -12.08 7.97
CA LYS A 218 -7.62 -10.97 7.96
C LYS A 218 -7.82 -10.02 9.15
N LEU A 219 -9.04 -9.58 9.41
CA LEU A 219 -9.36 -8.68 10.52
C LEU A 219 -9.09 -9.31 11.90
N LEU A 220 -9.39 -10.61 12.04
CA LEU A 220 -9.04 -11.37 13.26
C LEU A 220 -7.53 -11.49 13.43
N LEU A 221 -6.79 -11.72 12.34
CA LEU A 221 -5.35 -11.85 12.38
C LEU A 221 -4.64 -10.51 12.64
N SER A 222 -5.12 -9.40 12.08
CA SER A 222 -4.51 -8.09 12.27
C SER A 222 -4.52 -7.65 13.74
N ARG A 223 -5.64 -7.87 14.44
CA ARG A 223 -5.78 -7.60 15.89
C ARG A 223 -4.89 -8.46 16.76
N ARG A 224 -4.67 -9.74 16.41
CA ARG A 224 -3.84 -10.65 17.23
C ARG A 224 -2.36 -10.56 16.92
N TYR A 225 -1.97 -10.30 15.66
CA TYR A 225 -0.64 -10.66 15.19
C TYR A 225 0.20 -9.56 14.54
N VAL A 226 -0.36 -8.43 14.09
CA VAL A 226 0.39 -7.50 13.23
C VAL A 226 0.34 -6.03 13.66
N ALA A 227 -0.78 -5.52 14.20
CA ALA A 227 -1.04 -4.07 14.19
C ALA A 227 -0.79 -3.30 15.52
N THR A 228 -0.15 -3.87 16.53
CA THR A 228 -0.08 -3.23 17.86
C THR A 228 1.01 -2.15 17.96
N GLY A 229 2.19 -2.34 17.38
CA GLY A 229 3.37 -1.53 17.69
C GLY A 229 3.34 -0.06 17.27
N LEU A 230 3.02 0.25 16.01
CA LEU A 230 3.20 1.60 15.47
C LEU A 230 2.22 2.64 16.01
N VAL A 231 0.96 2.23 16.21
CA VAL A 231 -0.08 3.11 16.75
C VAL A 231 0.18 3.35 18.23
N GLU A 232 0.47 2.30 19.01
CA GLU A 232 0.86 2.43 20.41
C GLU A 232 2.10 3.31 20.56
N ARG A 233 3.15 3.08 19.76
CA ARG A 233 4.36 3.91 19.77
C ARG A 233 4.07 5.38 19.46
N SER A 234 3.07 5.69 18.63
CA SER A 234 2.71 7.08 18.32
C SER A 234 1.71 7.71 19.29
N ILE A 235 1.02 6.91 20.11
CA ILE A 235 0.12 7.39 21.18
C ILE A 235 0.93 7.68 22.45
N TYR A 236 1.94 6.86 22.74
CA TYR A 236 2.73 6.93 23.98
C TYR A 236 4.11 7.59 23.83
N SER A 237 4.42 8.17 22.67
CA SER A 237 5.62 9.01 22.43
C SER A 237 5.27 10.49 22.41
#